data_AF-A0A9D4YW36-F1
#
_entry.id   AF-A0A9D4YW36-F1
#
_cell.length_a   1.000
_cell.length_b   1.000
_cell.length_c   1.000
_cell.angle_alpha   90.00
_cell.angle_beta   90.00
_cell.angle_gamma   90.00
#
_symmetry.space_group_name_H-M   'P 1'
#
loop_
_entity.id
_entity.type
_entity.pdbx_description
1 polymer ?
#
loop_
_entity_poly.entity_id
_entity_poly.type
_entity_poly.pdbx_seq_one_letter_code
_entity_poly.pdbx_strand_id
1 'polypeptide(L)'
;MALGTLPQRVILPQRPRFVAPRQPPRPSRRLVVPRASEFNLSEYQEAVVAEVRATEKNGHIVLLRLKDTHSLLPVFIGEFECGALVSQINKKPTGRPLTHDLMKNTLEALGFRVTKVRITALVGNTYHARVHYARARGLKAADGMAAEVDVDARPSDAVNLAVRFGAAIYVNKEVAAKMGQPGHAFDASPPGGGATEQHSDVVRSCREEIAAFHDPTIMIKLQLQVAVVEERFEEAKTLRDQIDKILASDRALSLVVAIETAIEDGRYEEAARLRDEFKALRQAQQLSSEMSDL
;
A
#
# COMPACT_ATOMS: atom_id res chain seq x y z
N MET A 1 -9.89 -80.06 15.95
CA MET A 1 -10.52 -78.83 15.43
C MET A 1 -9.49 -77.71 15.50
N ALA A 2 -9.39 -76.94 14.42
CA ALA A 2 -8.20 -76.21 13.98
C ALA A 2 -7.74 -75.07 14.91
N LEU A 3 -6.44 -75.06 15.23
CA LEU A 3 -5.71 -73.93 15.78
C LEU A 3 -5.45 -72.92 14.65
N GLY A 4 -5.98 -71.71 14.80
CA GLY A 4 -5.79 -70.62 13.84
C GLY A 4 -4.37 -70.04 13.90
N THR A 5 -3.63 -70.19 12.81
CA THR A 5 -2.38 -69.46 12.55
C THR A 5 -2.70 -68.03 12.08
N LEU A 6 -2.39 -67.03 12.91
CA LEU A 6 -2.29 -65.62 12.50
C LEU A 6 -0.96 -65.40 11.76
N PRO A 7 -0.92 -64.60 10.69
CA PRO A 7 0.33 -64.34 9.96
C PRO A 7 1.27 -63.43 10.76
N GLN A 8 2.56 -63.77 10.79
CA GLN A 8 3.61 -62.93 11.36
C GLN A 8 3.70 -61.59 10.61
N ARG A 9 3.55 -60.47 11.33
CA ARG A 9 3.83 -59.13 10.81
C ARG A 9 5.31 -59.02 10.48
N VAL A 10 5.64 -58.84 9.21
CA VAL A 10 6.98 -58.42 8.78
C VAL A 10 7.21 -56.99 9.26
N ILE A 11 8.13 -56.81 10.21
CA ILE A 11 8.58 -55.49 10.65
C ILE A 11 9.64 -55.02 9.66
N LEU A 12 9.28 -54.10 8.76
CA LEU A 12 10.25 -53.41 7.90
C LEU A 12 11.13 -52.48 8.76
N PRO A 13 12.47 -52.45 8.54
CA PRO A 13 13.34 -51.54 9.27
C PRO A 13 13.01 -50.09 8.90
N GLN A 14 12.70 -49.28 9.91
CA GLN A 14 12.48 -47.84 9.76
C GLN A 14 13.77 -47.19 9.25
N ARG A 15 13.71 -46.50 8.10
CA ARG A 15 14.85 -45.73 7.57
C ARG A 15 15.26 -44.67 8.60
N PRO A 16 16.57 -44.42 8.81
CA PRO A 16 17.01 -43.36 9.71
C PRO A 16 16.49 -42.02 9.18
N ARG A 17 15.78 -41.27 10.05
CA ARG A 17 15.36 -39.89 9.73
C ARG A 17 16.61 -39.04 9.56
N PHE A 18 16.88 -38.62 8.33
CA PHE A 18 17.93 -37.66 8.04
C PHE A 18 17.49 -36.31 8.62
N VAL A 19 18.04 -35.93 9.77
CA VAL A 19 17.82 -34.61 10.36
C VAL A 19 18.79 -33.66 9.66
N ALA A 20 18.26 -32.80 8.79
CA ALA A 20 19.07 -31.76 8.14
C ALA A 20 19.81 -30.94 9.22
N PRO A 21 21.09 -30.58 9.02
CA PRO A 21 21.82 -29.78 9.98
C PRO A 21 21.06 -28.46 10.20
N ARG A 22 20.74 -28.15 11.47
CA ARG A 22 20.11 -26.89 11.85
C ARG A 22 20.99 -25.75 11.34
N GLN A 23 20.52 -25.01 10.34
CA GLN A 23 21.19 -23.78 9.91
C GLN A 23 21.36 -22.88 11.15
N PRO A 24 22.54 -22.25 11.35
CA PRO A 24 22.70 -21.29 12.41
C PRO A 24 21.62 -20.21 12.25
N PRO A 25 21.07 -19.68 13.37
CA PRO A 25 20.10 -18.60 13.28
C PRO A 25 20.71 -17.48 12.46
N ARG A 26 20.02 -17.06 11.39
CA ARG A 26 20.43 -15.91 10.59
C ARG A 26 20.69 -14.76 11.57
N PRO A 27 21.82 -14.04 11.48
CA PRO A 27 22.09 -12.94 12.38
C PRO A 27 20.87 -12.01 12.33
N SER A 28 20.25 -11.79 13.48
CA SER A 28 19.10 -10.89 13.60
C SER A 28 19.56 -9.56 13.03
N ARG A 29 18.95 -9.17 11.90
CA ARG A 29 19.26 -7.90 11.23
C ARG A 29 19.06 -6.83 12.30
N ARG A 30 20.18 -6.30 12.83
CA ARG A 30 20.14 -5.25 13.85
C ARG A 30 19.27 -4.16 13.25
N LEU A 31 18.18 -3.81 13.93
CA LEU A 31 17.35 -2.69 13.50
C LEU A 31 18.25 -1.46 13.62
N VAL A 32 18.84 -1.03 12.50
CA VAL A 32 19.61 0.21 12.45
C VAL A 32 18.57 1.31 12.49
N VAL A 33 18.29 1.79 13.70
CA VAL A 33 17.42 2.94 13.90
C VAL A 33 18.20 4.16 13.41
N PRO A 34 17.76 4.83 12.32
CA PRO A 34 18.44 6.03 11.86
C PRO A 34 18.38 7.07 12.97
N ARG A 35 19.52 7.69 13.29
CA ARG A 35 19.53 8.88 14.14
C ARG A 35 18.69 9.96 13.46
N ALA A 36 18.01 10.79 14.25
CA ALA A 36 17.21 11.90 13.74
C ALA A 36 18.00 12.68 12.68
N SER A 37 17.47 12.72 11.46
CA SER A 37 18.01 13.57 10.38
C SER A 37 17.93 15.02 10.84
N GLU A 38 18.92 15.86 10.53
CA GLU A 38 18.84 17.30 10.82
C GLU A 38 17.55 17.87 10.21
N PHE A 39 16.60 18.23 11.09
CA PHE A 39 15.32 18.78 10.68
C PHE A 39 15.48 20.27 10.41
N ASN A 40 15.57 20.64 9.13
CA ASN A 40 15.63 22.02 8.71
C ASN A 40 14.23 22.63 8.57
N LEU A 41 13.82 23.45 9.55
CA LEU A 41 12.52 24.14 9.54
C LEU A 41 12.28 24.99 8.28
N SER A 42 13.35 25.47 7.61
CA SER A 42 13.19 26.31 6.42
C SER A 42 12.62 25.58 5.19
N GLU A 43 12.77 24.24 5.14
CA GLU A 43 12.28 23.40 4.03
C GLU A 43 10.86 22.87 4.26
N TYR A 44 10.32 23.10 5.45
CA TYR A 44 9.01 22.58 5.84
C TYR A 44 8.06 23.73 6.19
N GLN A 45 6.77 23.45 6.07
CA GLN A 45 5.71 24.31 6.56
C GLN A 45 4.75 23.50 7.42
N GLU A 46 4.17 24.14 8.43
CA GLU A 46 3.24 23.45 9.32
C GLU A 46 1.89 23.25 8.62
N ALA A 47 1.25 22.11 8.91
CA ALA A 47 -0.05 21.76 8.40
C ALA A 47 -0.98 21.32 9.54
N VAL A 48 -2.29 21.44 9.31
CA VAL A 48 -3.33 20.98 10.22
C VAL A 48 -4.33 20.12 9.46
N VAL A 49 -4.89 19.10 10.11
CA VAL A 49 -5.99 18.34 9.53
C VAL A 49 -7.21 19.26 9.44
N ALA A 50 -7.62 19.59 8.21
CA ALA A 50 -8.75 20.47 7.96
C ALA A 50 -10.06 19.70 7.84
N GLU A 51 -10.04 18.62 7.06
CA GLU A 51 -11.23 17.84 6.77
C GLU A 51 -10.85 16.41 6.41
N VAL A 52 -11.77 15.48 6.66
CA VAL A 52 -11.69 14.10 6.19
C VAL A 52 -12.96 13.82 5.38
N ARG A 53 -12.81 13.45 4.11
CA ARG A 53 -13.93 13.17 3.21
C ARG A 53 -13.93 11.72 2.74
N ALA A 54 -15.11 11.16 2.56
CA ALA A 54 -15.31 9.97 1.75
C ALA A 54 -15.46 10.40 0.28
N THR A 55 -14.94 9.60 -0.63
CA THR A 55 -15.09 9.77 -2.07
C THR A 55 -16.19 8.83 -2.57
N GLU A 56 -16.76 9.12 -3.74
CA GLU A 56 -17.85 8.33 -4.34
C GLU A 56 -17.44 6.89 -4.68
N LYS A 57 -16.13 6.59 -4.76
CA LYS A 57 -15.56 5.30 -5.13
C LYS A 57 -14.95 4.53 -3.95
N ASN A 58 -15.55 4.61 -2.76
CA ASN A 58 -15.05 3.98 -1.51
C ASN A 58 -13.62 4.35 -1.09
N GLY A 59 -13.03 5.39 -1.67
CA GLY A 59 -11.76 5.96 -1.22
C GLY A 59 -11.99 7.00 -0.12
N HIS A 60 -10.99 7.24 0.73
CA HIS A 60 -11.02 8.30 1.73
C HIS A 60 -9.86 9.27 1.54
N ILE A 61 -10.11 10.53 1.86
CA ILE A 61 -9.11 11.59 1.72
C ILE A 61 -9.05 12.45 2.97
N VAL A 62 -7.82 12.76 3.39
CA VAL A 62 -7.53 13.75 4.42
C VAL A 62 -7.00 14.99 3.75
N LEU A 63 -7.67 16.12 4.00
CA LEU A 63 -7.22 17.42 3.53
C LEU A 63 -6.38 18.06 4.64
N LEU A 64 -5.09 18.24 4.36
CA LEU A 64 -4.17 18.94 5.24
C LEU A 64 -4.08 20.40 4.80
N ARG A 65 -4.51 21.33 5.66
CA ARG A 65 -4.37 22.76 5.40
C ARG A 65 -3.02 23.25 5.85
N LEU A 66 -2.29 23.83 4.91
CA LEU A 66 -1.00 24.44 5.13
C LEU A 66 -1.19 25.79 5.83
N LYS A 67 -0.45 26.05 6.92
CA LYS A 67 -0.60 27.29 7.70
C LYS A 67 -0.16 28.52 6.93
N ASP A 68 0.95 28.43 6.20
CA ASP A 68 1.57 29.58 5.54
C ASP A 68 0.81 30.03 4.29
N THR A 69 0.34 29.08 3.48
CA THR A 69 -0.28 29.36 2.17
C THR A 69 -1.80 29.20 2.16
N HIS A 70 -2.37 28.67 3.24
CA HIS A 70 -3.79 28.25 3.33
C HIS A 70 -4.23 27.25 2.24
N SER A 71 -3.29 26.67 1.48
CA SER A 71 -3.57 25.63 0.50
C SER A 71 -3.94 24.32 1.19
N LEU A 72 -4.72 23.49 0.52
CA LEU A 72 -5.09 22.15 0.93
C LEU A 72 -4.20 21.14 0.21
N LEU A 73 -3.57 20.27 0.97
CA LEU A 73 -2.84 19.10 0.48
C LEU A 73 -3.72 17.86 0.64
N PRO A 74 -4.18 17.25 -0.47
CA PRO A 74 -4.92 16.00 -0.41
C PRO A 74 -4.01 14.80 -0.13
N VAL A 75 -4.35 14.02 0.89
CA VAL A 75 -3.69 12.76 1.24
C VAL A 75 -4.72 11.62 1.22
N PHE A 76 -4.61 10.73 0.24
CA PHE A 76 -5.49 9.56 0.12
C PHE A 76 -5.10 8.50 1.16
N ILE A 77 -6.11 7.96 1.84
CA ILE A 77 -5.95 6.97 2.90
C ILE A 77 -7.01 5.86 2.77
N GLY A 78 -6.72 4.69 3.34
CA GLY A 78 -7.68 3.59 3.38
C GLY A 78 -8.82 3.82 4.37
N GLU A 79 -9.86 3.00 4.24
CA GLU A 79 -11.06 3.03 5.11
C GLU A 79 -10.72 2.85 6.59
N PHE A 80 -9.87 1.87 6.91
CA PHE A 80 -9.50 1.58 8.30
C PHE A 80 -8.70 2.74 8.93
N GLU A 81 -7.74 3.32 8.20
CA GLU A 81 -6.98 4.46 8.70
C GLU A 81 -7.84 5.72 8.83
N CYS A 82 -8.80 5.89 7.92
CA CYS A 82 -9.78 6.97 7.96
C CYS A 82 -10.69 6.85 9.18
N GLY A 83 -11.28 5.68 9.41
CA GLY A 83 -12.12 5.41 10.56
C GLY A 83 -11.39 5.66 11.88
N ALA A 84 -10.12 5.22 11.98
CA ALA A 84 -9.28 5.47 13.16
C ALA A 84 -9.01 6.95 13.40
N LEU A 85 -8.83 7.75 12.34
CA LEU A 85 -8.59 9.19 12.41
C LEU A 85 -9.86 9.95 12.80
N VAL A 86 -10.97 9.66 12.12
CA VAL A 86 -12.28 10.29 12.36
C VAL A 86 -12.77 10.01 13.77
N SER A 87 -12.59 8.77 14.27
CA SER A 87 -12.93 8.42 15.66
C SER A 87 -12.19 9.32 16.65
N GLN A 88 -10.89 9.53 16.43
CA GLN A 88 -10.05 10.37 17.28
C GLN A 88 -10.41 11.86 17.19
N ILE A 89 -10.64 12.39 15.98
CA ILE A 89 -11.03 13.79 15.77
C ILE A 89 -12.35 14.08 16.48
N ASN A 90 -13.32 13.17 16.36
CA ASN A 90 -14.61 13.28 17.03
C ASN A 90 -14.57 12.96 18.52
N LYS A 91 -13.40 12.59 19.06
CA LYS A 91 -13.20 12.18 20.45
C LYS A 91 -14.19 11.11 20.90
N LYS A 92 -14.54 10.17 20.01
CA LYS A 92 -15.47 9.08 20.32
C LYS A 92 -14.73 8.04 21.17
N PRO A 93 -15.11 7.82 22.43
CA PRO A 93 -14.48 6.80 23.24
C PRO A 93 -14.84 5.41 22.69
N THR A 94 -13.83 4.59 22.43
CA THR A 94 -14.02 3.18 22.10
C THR A 94 -13.93 2.35 23.38
N GLY A 95 -14.75 1.30 23.52
CA GLY A 95 -14.73 0.44 24.71
C GLY A 95 -13.40 -0.32 24.90
N ARG A 96 -12.58 -0.41 23.85
CA ARG A 96 -11.23 -0.97 23.84
C ARG A 96 -10.32 -0.13 22.96
N PRO A 97 -9.01 -0.04 23.27
CA PRO A 97 -8.06 0.72 22.45
C PRO A 97 -7.91 0.10 21.06
N LEU A 98 -7.95 0.92 20.02
CA LEU A 98 -7.65 0.52 18.64
C LEU A 98 -6.13 0.51 18.39
N THR A 99 -5.70 0.13 17.19
CA THR A 99 -4.28 -0.03 16.84
C THR A 99 -3.43 1.21 17.13
N HIS A 100 -3.89 2.39 16.73
CA HIS A 100 -3.16 3.65 16.98
C HIS A 100 -3.19 4.07 18.46
N ASP A 101 -4.23 3.68 19.21
CA ASP A 101 -4.30 3.92 20.66
C ASP A 101 -3.34 2.98 21.41
N LEU A 102 -3.30 1.71 21.01
CA LEU A 102 -2.32 0.74 21.49
C LEU A 102 -0.90 1.24 21.24
N MET A 103 -0.61 1.75 20.03
CA MET A 103 0.70 2.32 19.70
C MET A 103 1.04 3.51 20.60
N LYS A 104 0.09 4.42 20.82
CA LYS A 104 0.28 5.54 21.75
C LYS A 104 0.61 5.05 23.16
N ASN A 105 -0.22 4.16 23.72
CA ASN A 105 -0.06 3.64 25.07
C ASN A 105 1.29 2.91 25.22
N THR A 106 1.69 2.15 24.19
CA THR A 106 2.97 1.43 24.16
C THR A 106 4.14 2.40 24.19
N LEU A 107 4.11 3.46 23.36
CA LEU A 107 5.16 4.47 23.34
C LEU A 107 5.26 5.21 24.67
N GLU A 108 4.13 5.60 25.26
CA GLU A 108 4.11 6.28 26.55
C GLU A 108 4.64 5.39 27.67
N ALA A 109 4.28 4.10 27.68
CA ALA A 109 4.82 3.12 28.63
C ALA A 109 6.34 2.92 28.49
N LEU A 110 6.86 3.01 27.26
CA LEU A 110 8.30 2.98 26.97
C LEU A 110 9.00 4.32 27.19
N GLY A 111 8.27 5.35 27.62
CA GLY A 111 8.83 6.67 27.90
C GLY A 111 9.16 7.50 26.65
N PHE A 112 8.49 7.22 25.54
CA PHE A 112 8.59 7.99 24.29
C PHE A 112 7.31 8.77 24.00
N ARG A 113 7.46 9.84 23.23
CA ARG A 113 6.36 10.63 22.68
C ARG A 113 6.62 10.95 21.22
N VAL A 114 5.55 11.06 20.44
CA VAL A 114 5.63 11.67 19.09
C VAL A 114 5.61 13.17 19.27
N THR A 115 6.65 13.87 18.82
CA THR A 115 6.75 15.33 18.94
C THR A 115 6.42 16.05 17.63
N LYS A 116 6.70 15.40 16.51
CA LYS A 116 6.37 15.90 15.17
C LYS A 116 6.24 14.75 14.18
N VAL A 117 5.51 15.01 13.10
CA VAL A 117 5.48 14.16 11.92
C VAL A 117 5.75 14.99 10.68
N ARG A 118 6.34 14.39 9.67
CA ARG A 118 6.78 15.08 8.46
C ARG A 118 6.32 14.31 7.24
N ILE A 119 5.63 14.96 6.32
CA ILE A 119 5.44 14.46 4.95
C ILE A 119 6.66 14.93 4.16
N THR A 120 7.54 14.00 3.80
CA THR A 120 8.90 14.32 3.36
C THR A 120 9.06 14.37 1.86
N ALA A 121 8.40 13.46 1.14
CA ALA A 121 8.57 13.35 -0.31
C ALA A 121 7.28 12.80 -0.96
N LEU A 122 7.17 13.06 -2.26
CA LEU A 122 6.23 12.42 -3.15
C LEU A 122 7.06 11.70 -4.21
N VAL A 123 7.02 10.37 -4.20
CA VAL A 123 7.72 9.54 -5.20
C VAL A 123 6.66 8.85 -6.04
N GLY A 124 6.65 9.15 -7.34
CA GLY A 124 5.52 8.81 -8.21
C GLY A 124 4.24 9.45 -7.68
N ASN A 125 3.29 8.63 -7.24
CA ASN A 125 2.02 9.07 -6.66
C ASN A 125 1.87 8.67 -5.18
N THR A 126 2.98 8.36 -4.50
CA THR A 126 2.98 7.89 -3.12
C THR A 126 3.71 8.88 -2.22
N TYR A 127 2.98 9.43 -1.26
CA TYR A 127 3.55 10.27 -0.22
C TYR A 127 4.33 9.41 0.78
N HIS A 128 5.52 9.88 1.13
CA HIS A 128 6.33 9.34 2.22
C HIS A 128 6.25 10.24 3.43
N ALA A 129 6.24 9.65 4.62
CA ALA A 129 6.24 10.38 5.87
C ALA A 129 7.27 9.83 6.85
N ARG A 130 7.63 10.64 7.83
CA ARG A 130 8.44 10.22 8.97
C ARG A 130 7.79 10.64 10.28
N VAL A 131 7.88 9.77 11.27
CA VAL A 131 7.42 10.03 12.63
C VAL A 131 8.65 10.23 13.51
N HIS A 132 8.68 11.37 14.20
CA HIS A 132 9.75 11.72 15.12
C HIS A 132 9.34 11.36 16.54
N TYR A 133 10.06 10.41 17.13
CA TYR A 133 9.90 10.00 18.51
C TYR A 133 11.00 10.63 19.36
N ALA A 134 10.62 11.23 20.49
CA ALA A 134 11.56 11.73 21.49
C ALA A 134 11.26 11.10 22.85
N ARG A 135 12.29 10.91 23.66
CA ARG A 135 12.10 10.53 25.07
C ARG A 135 11.31 11.59 25.82
N ALA A 136 10.36 11.16 26.65
CA ALA A 136 9.67 12.03 27.58
C ALA A 136 10.66 12.65 28.57
N ARG A 137 10.46 13.93 28.91
CA ARG A 137 11.33 14.69 29.82
C ARG A 137 11.56 13.93 31.14
N GLY A 138 12.81 13.83 31.57
CA GLY A 138 13.20 13.20 32.84
C GLY A 138 13.78 11.78 32.75
N LEU A 139 13.66 11.11 31.61
CA LEU A 139 14.27 9.80 31.39
C LEU A 139 15.63 9.95 30.71
N LYS A 140 16.73 9.74 31.45
CA LYS A 140 18.08 9.64 30.85
C LYS A 140 18.07 8.55 29.77
N ALA A 141 18.64 8.84 28.61
CA ALA A 141 18.89 7.81 27.60
C ALA A 141 19.63 6.65 28.29
N ALA A 142 19.08 5.44 28.19
CA ALA A 142 19.85 4.26 28.58
C ALA A 142 21.07 4.18 27.65
N ASP A 143 22.22 3.76 28.17
CA ASP A 143 23.46 3.73 27.41
C ASP A 143 23.27 3.01 26.06
N GLY A 144 23.45 3.77 24.96
CA GLY A 144 23.34 3.28 23.59
C GLY A 144 22.00 3.48 22.88
N MET A 145 20.96 4.04 23.51
CA MET A 145 19.71 4.40 22.83
C MET A 145 19.66 5.89 22.48
N ALA A 146 19.29 6.21 21.23
CA ALA A 146 19.16 7.59 20.79
C ALA A 146 18.03 8.30 21.56
N ALA A 147 18.27 9.54 21.99
CA ALA A 147 17.28 10.37 22.68
C ALA A 147 16.09 10.74 21.77
N GLU A 148 16.36 10.80 20.46
CA GLU A 148 15.41 11.08 19.40
C GLU A 148 15.61 10.11 18.25
N VAL A 149 14.51 9.69 17.63
CA VAL A 149 14.48 8.68 16.58
C VAL A 149 13.49 9.11 15.50
N ASP A 150 13.91 8.96 14.24
CA ASP A 150 13.05 9.21 13.07
C ASP A 150 12.76 7.91 12.31
N VAL A 151 11.50 7.50 12.32
CA VAL A 151 11.06 6.26 11.65
C VAL A 151 10.26 6.59 10.40
N ASP A 152 10.51 5.84 9.34
CA ASP A 152 9.71 5.89 8.11
C ASP A 152 8.29 5.41 8.37
N ALA A 153 7.30 6.08 7.78
CA ALA A 153 5.89 5.79 7.99
C ALA A 153 5.05 6.17 6.78
N ARG A 154 3.89 5.51 6.65
CA ARG A 154 2.84 5.99 5.75
C ARG A 154 2.26 7.31 6.29
N PRO A 155 1.85 8.25 5.42
CA PRO A 155 1.22 9.50 5.85
C PRO A 155 -0.02 9.29 6.72
N SER A 156 -0.83 8.27 6.42
CA SER A 156 -2.03 7.91 7.19
C SER A 156 -1.73 7.60 8.66
N ASP A 157 -0.68 6.81 8.89
CA ASP A 157 -0.24 6.41 10.23
C ASP A 157 0.42 7.59 10.96
N ALA A 158 1.24 8.36 10.24
CA ALA A 158 1.89 9.55 10.79
C ALA A 158 0.85 10.59 11.27
N VAL A 159 -0.15 10.90 10.45
CA VAL A 159 -1.23 11.83 10.81
C VAL A 159 -2.07 11.27 11.97
N ASN A 160 -2.41 9.98 11.97
CA ASN A 160 -3.15 9.36 13.08
C ASN A 160 -2.41 9.46 14.42
N LEU A 161 -1.10 9.23 14.42
CA LEU A 161 -0.27 9.39 15.61
C LEU A 161 -0.16 10.87 16.02
N ALA A 162 0.01 11.78 15.06
CA ALA A 162 0.11 13.20 15.36
C ALA A 162 -1.14 13.74 16.06
N VAL A 163 -2.33 13.39 15.58
CA VAL A 163 -3.59 13.80 16.21
C VAL A 163 -3.74 13.21 17.62
N ARG A 164 -3.28 11.98 17.86
CA ARG A 164 -3.37 11.32 19.18
C ARG A 164 -2.38 11.86 20.22
N PHE A 165 -1.20 12.27 19.77
CA PHE A 165 -0.15 12.85 20.61
C PHE A 165 -0.25 14.38 20.70
N GLY A 166 -1.07 15.03 19.87
CA GLY A 166 -1.06 16.49 19.72
C GLY A 166 0.26 17.00 19.12
N ALA A 167 0.90 16.20 18.27
CA ALA A 167 2.17 16.52 17.64
C ALA A 167 1.98 17.42 16.41
N ALA A 168 2.97 18.26 16.12
CA ALA A 168 2.95 19.11 14.94
C ALA A 168 3.08 18.28 13.65
N ILE A 169 2.31 18.63 12.63
CA ILE A 169 2.39 18.04 11.29
C ILE A 169 3.13 19.02 10.40
N TYR A 170 4.20 18.55 9.75
CA TYR A 170 4.97 19.34 8.80
C TYR A 170 4.90 18.73 7.40
N VAL A 171 4.86 19.58 6.39
CA VAL A 171 4.88 19.19 4.98
C VAL A 171 6.09 19.84 4.34
N ASN A 172 6.88 19.07 3.59
CA ASN A 172 7.98 19.62 2.81
C ASN A 172 7.45 20.60 1.75
N LYS A 173 8.08 21.76 1.62
CA LYS A 173 7.64 22.84 0.72
C LYS A 173 7.59 22.43 -0.75
N GLU A 174 8.46 21.52 -1.21
CA GLU A 174 8.41 21.02 -2.58
C GLU A 174 7.17 20.14 -2.81
N VAL A 175 6.81 19.32 -1.83
CA VAL A 175 5.58 18.51 -1.87
C VAL A 175 4.35 19.42 -1.86
N ALA A 176 4.36 20.43 -1.00
CA ALA A 176 3.31 21.44 -0.93
C ALA A 176 3.16 22.23 -2.23
N ALA A 177 4.26 22.62 -2.87
CA ALA A 177 4.24 23.35 -4.14
C ALA A 177 3.71 22.48 -5.31
N LYS A 178 4.02 21.18 -5.31
CA LYS A 178 3.57 20.24 -6.35
C LYS A 178 2.09 19.88 -6.25
N MET A 179 1.59 19.67 -5.03
CA MET A 179 0.26 19.07 -4.80
C MET A 179 -0.73 19.97 -4.03
N GLY A 180 -0.27 21.10 -3.50
CA GLY A 180 -1.12 22.03 -2.75
C GLY A 180 -2.12 22.75 -3.67
N GLN A 181 -3.39 22.71 -3.32
CA GLN A 181 -4.47 23.35 -4.07
C GLN A 181 -5.08 24.53 -3.28
N PRO A 182 -5.60 25.59 -3.93
CA PRO A 182 -6.25 26.70 -3.24
C PRO A 182 -7.46 26.24 -2.42
N GLY A 183 -7.66 26.83 -1.23
CA GLY A 183 -8.55 26.35 -0.15
C GLY A 183 -10.06 26.24 -0.40
N HIS A 184 -10.51 26.39 -1.65
CA HIS A 184 -11.91 26.21 -2.07
C HIS A 184 -12.08 25.27 -3.27
N ALA A 185 -10.99 24.79 -3.87
CA ALA A 185 -10.99 24.08 -5.14
C ALA A 185 -10.74 22.56 -5.01
N PHE A 186 -11.13 21.95 -3.88
CA PHE A 186 -11.17 20.49 -3.80
C PHE A 186 -12.60 20.01 -4.01
N ASP A 187 -12.98 19.81 -5.27
CA ASP A 187 -14.14 19.02 -5.61
C ASP A 187 -13.80 17.55 -5.30
N ALA A 188 -14.67 16.87 -4.55
CA ALA A 188 -14.46 15.46 -4.19
C ALA A 188 -14.70 14.51 -5.38
N SER A 189 -15.06 15.07 -6.54
CA SER A 189 -14.97 14.42 -7.82
C SER A 189 -13.48 14.28 -8.22
N PRO A 190 -13.02 13.10 -8.68
CA PRO A 190 -11.74 13.08 -9.39
C PRO A 190 -11.79 14.11 -10.54
N PRO A 191 -10.68 14.81 -10.87
CA PRO A 191 -10.68 15.83 -11.91
C PRO A 191 -11.31 15.28 -13.18
N GLY A 192 -12.52 15.77 -13.49
CA GLY A 192 -13.38 15.20 -14.50
C GLY A 192 -14.27 16.30 -15.07
N GLY A 193 -13.68 17.12 -15.95
CA GLY A 193 -14.43 18.14 -16.68
C GLY A 193 -13.54 19.10 -17.48
N GLY A 194 -13.11 18.66 -18.66
CA GLY A 194 -12.58 19.54 -19.71
C GLY A 194 -11.14 19.28 -20.14
N ALA A 195 -10.98 18.49 -21.21
CA ALA A 195 -9.83 18.47 -22.14
C ALA A 195 -8.43 18.51 -21.51
N THR A 196 -8.02 17.38 -20.93
CA THR A 196 -6.70 16.72 -20.91
C THR A 196 -6.66 15.93 -19.60
N GLU A 197 -6.81 14.60 -19.66
CA GLU A 197 -6.76 13.76 -18.46
C GLU A 197 -5.40 13.94 -17.77
N GLN A 198 -5.39 14.33 -16.49
CA GLN A 198 -4.14 14.35 -15.73
C GLN A 198 -3.57 12.93 -15.68
N HIS A 199 -2.24 12.78 -15.77
CA HIS A 199 -1.59 11.46 -15.79
C HIS A 199 -2.02 10.57 -14.59
N SER A 200 -2.31 11.18 -13.43
CA SER A 200 -2.84 10.50 -12.24
C SER A 200 -4.24 9.90 -12.44
N ASP A 201 -5.10 10.57 -13.20
CA ASP A 201 -6.46 10.10 -13.48
C ASP A 201 -6.47 9.01 -14.54
N VAL A 202 -5.57 9.08 -15.52
CA VAL A 202 -5.35 8.00 -16.49
C VAL A 202 -4.92 6.72 -15.75
N VAL A 203 -3.89 6.77 -14.92
CA VAL A 203 -3.39 5.58 -14.22
C VAL A 203 -4.44 5.01 -13.26
N ARG A 204 -5.15 5.88 -12.52
CA ARG A 204 -6.22 5.46 -11.60
C ARG A 204 -7.36 4.79 -12.35
N SER A 205 -7.87 5.42 -13.41
CA SER A 205 -8.98 4.86 -14.21
C SER A 205 -8.57 3.55 -14.89
N CYS A 206 -7.35 3.43 -15.41
CA CYS A 206 -6.85 2.19 -15.98
C CYS A 206 -6.79 1.06 -14.93
N ARG A 207 -6.26 1.34 -13.72
CA ARG A 207 -6.18 0.35 -12.64
C ARG A 207 -7.55 -0.09 -12.12
N GLU A 208 -8.52 0.81 -12.06
CA GLU A 208 -9.91 0.49 -11.70
C GLU A 208 -10.51 -0.52 -12.70
N GLU A 209 -10.29 -0.32 -14.01
CA GLU A 209 -10.79 -1.22 -15.05
C GLU A 209 -10.07 -2.58 -15.06
N ILE A 210 -8.75 -2.59 -14.84
CA ILE A 210 -7.97 -3.82 -14.74
C ILE A 210 -8.41 -4.64 -13.52
N ALA A 211 -8.68 -4.00 -12.38
CA ALA A 211 -9.13 -4.68 -11.17
C ALA A 211 -10.51 -5.37 -11.33
N ALA A 212 -11.35 -4.87 -12.25
CA ALA A 212 -12.65 -5.46 -12.57
C ALA A 212 -12.55 -6.61 -13.60
N PHE A 213 -11.36 -6.89 -14.14
CA PHE A 213 -11.09 -7.96 -15.09
C PHE A 213 -10.48 -9.18 -14.40
N HIS A 214 -11.07 -10.36 -14.61
CA HIS A 214 -10.48 -11.60 -14.13
C HIS A 214 -9.43 -12.07 -15.14
N ASP A 215 -8.14 -11.90 -14.81
CA ASP A 215 -7.05 -12.42 -15.64
C ASP A 215 -6.98 -13.96 -15.53
N PRO A 216 -7.23 -14.72 -16.62
CA PRO A 216 -7.17 -16.18 -16.62
C PRO A 216 -5.75 -16.74 -16.46
N THR A 217 -4.72 -15.91 -16.61
CA THR A 217 -3.30 -16.30 -16.53
C THR A 217 -2.70 -16.21 -15.12
N ILE A 218 -3.42 -15.65 -14.13
CA ILE A 218 -2.91 -15.46 -12.75
C ILE A 218 -2.37 -16.77 -12.16
N MET A 219 -3.12 -17.86 -12.28
CA MET A 219 -2.72 -19.15 -11.73
C MET A 219 -1.46 -19.70 -12.41
N ILE A 220 -1.34 -19.49 -13.73
CA ILE A 220 -0.20 -19.95 -14.53
C ILE A 220 1.04 -19.11 -14.21
N LYS A 221 0.88 -17.79 -14.01
CA LYS A 221 1.94 -16.87 -13.57
C LYS A 221 2.47 -17.25 -12.17
N LEU A 222 1.59 -17.61 -11.23
CA LEU A 222 2.00 -18.09 -9.90
C LEU A 222 2.78 -19.41 -10.00
N GLN A 223 2.31 -20.36 -10.82
CA GLN A 223 3.02 -21.62 -11.05
C GLN A 223 4.39 -21.39 -11.71
N LEU A 224 4.48 -20.45 -12.66
CA LEU A 224 5.73 -20.08 -13.31
C LEU A 224 6.75 -19.54 -12.29
N GLN A 225 6.32 -18.66 -11.38
CA GLN A 225 7.18 -18.13 -10.32
C GLN A 225 7.71 -19.25 -9.41
N VAL A 226 6.85 -20.20 -9.03
CA VAL A 226 7.27 -21.36 -8.22
C VAL A 226 8.28 -22.22 -8.99
N ALA A 227 8.02 -22.53 -10.27
CA ALA A 227 8.93 -23.33 -11.10
C ALA A 227 10.30 -22.66 -11.27
N VAL A 228 10.36 -21.33 -11.38
CA VAL A 228 11.62 -20.58 -11.44
C VAL A 228 12.38 -20.63 -10.11
N VAL A 229 11.68 -20.46 -8.99
CA VAL A 229 12.29 -20.52 -7.64
C VAL A 229 12.78 -21.92 -7.30
N GLU A 230 12.09 -22.95 -7.78
CA GLU A 230 12.46 -24.36 -7.59
C GLU A 230 13.42 -24.90 -8.67
N GLU A 231 13.93 -24.05 -9.56
CA GLU A 231 14.87 -24.39 -10.64
C GLU A 231 14.33 -25.45 -11.64
N ARG A 232 13.01 -25.55 -11.79
CA ARG A 232 12.33 -26.43 -12.75
C ARG A 232 12.16 -25.76 -14.10
N PHE A 233 13.26 -25.57 -14.81
CA PHE A 233 13.28 -24.74 -16.04
C PHE A 233 12.40 -25.27 -17.19
N GLU A 234 12.22 -26.59 -17.32
CA GLU A 234 11.37 -27.17 -18.39
C GLU A 234 9.87 -26.91 -18.12
N GLU A 235 9.45 -27.02 -16.86
CA GLU A 235 8.10 -26.65 -16.41
C GLU A 235 7.87 -25.15 -16.61
N ALA A 236 8.85 -24.31 -16.25
CA ALA A 236 8.79 -22.87 -16.44
C ALA A 236 8.64 -22.47 -17.93
N LYS A 237 9.37 -23.12 -18.84
CA LYS A 237 9.23 -22.91 -20.28
C LYS A 237 7.82 -23.25 -20.76
N THR A 238 7.28 -24.39 -20.34
CA THR A 238 5.94 -24.85 -20.74
C THR A 238 4.86 -23.88 -20.24
N LEU A 239 4.97 -23.41 -18.99
CA LEU A 239 4.04 -22.44 -18.40
C LEU A 239 4.12 -21.08 -19.10
N ARG A 240 5.31 -20.65 -19.52
CA ARG A 240 5.50 -19.43 -20.33
C ARG A 240 4.80 -19.54 -21.69
N ASP A 241 5.06 -20.62 -22.43
CA ASP A 241 4.47 -20.84 -23.75
C ASP A 241 2.94 -20.91 -23.69
N GLN A 242 2.39 -21.44 -22.58
CA GLN A 242 0.95 -21.42 -22.31
C GLN A 242 0.39 -20.01 -22.11
N ILE A 243 1.10 -19.17 -21.35
CA ILE A 243 0.71 -17.76 -21.17
C ILE A 243 0.73 -17.03 -22.51
N ASP A 244 1.79 -17.20 -23.31
CA ASP A 244 1.91 -16.55 -24.62
C ASP A 244 0.79 -16.98 -25.58
N LYS A 245 0.40 -18.26 -25.56
CA LYS A 245 -0.72 -18.77 -26.36
C LYS A 245 -2.07 -18.16 -25.94
N ILE A 246 -2.29 -17.99 -24.63
CA ILE A 246 -3.51 -17.36 -24.11
C ILE A 246 -3.54 -15.86 -24.46
N LEU A 247 -2.41 -15.16 -24.30
CA LEU A 247 -2.26 -13.76 -24.69
C LEU A 247 -2.55 -13.52 -26.18
N ALA A 248 -2.12 -14.45 -27.05
CA ALA A 248 -2.39 -14.37 -28.48
C ALA A 248 -3.86 -14.65 -28.86
N SER A 249 -4.60 -15.37 -28.00
CA SER A 249 -5.98 -15.77 -28.27
C SER A 249 -7.00 -14.78 -27.69
N ASP A 250 -6.67 -14.15 -26.56
CA ASP A 250 -7.58 -13.26 -25.83
C ASP A 250 -7.20 -11.79 -26.03
N ARG A 251 -8.01 -11.11 -26.86
CA ARG A 251 -7.84 -9.68 -27.16
C ARG A 251 -8.03 -8.80 -25.93
N ALA A 252 -8.89 -9.16 -24.98
CA ALA A 252 -9.12 -8.38 -23.77
C ALA A 252 -7.89 -8.44 -22.85
N LEU A 253 -7.31 -9.63 -22.69
CA LEU A 253 -6.08 -9.80 -21.92
C LEU A 253 -4.88 -9.08 -22.58
N SER A 254 -4.76 -9.13 -23.91
CA SER A 254 -3.72 -8.39 -24.62
C SER A 254 -3.83 -6.88 -24.42
N LEU A 255 -5.04 -6.33 -24.36
CA LEU A 255 -5.27 -4.91 -24.07
C LEU A 255 -4.88 -4.57 -22.63
N VAL A 256 -5.19 -5.42 -21.65
CA VAL A 256 -4.77 -5.22 -20.25
C VAL A 256 -3.25 -5.14 -20.14
N VAL A 257 -2.52 -6.07 -20.77
CA VAL A 257 -1.04 -6.05 -20.76
C VAL A 257 -0.49 -4.81 -21.46
N ALA A 258 -1.11 -4.38 -22.57
CA ALA A 258 -0.71 -3.15 -23.27
C ALA A 258 -0.94 -1.89 -22.42
N ILE A 259 -2.06 -1.83 -21.68
CA ILE A 259 -2.36 -0.74 -20.73
C ILE A 259 -1.31 -0.71 -19.61
N GLU A 260 -1.00 -1.85 -18.99
CA GLU A 260 0.02 -1.94 -17.92
C GLU A 260 1.39 -1.49 -18.44
N THR A 261 1.79 -1.97 -19.62
CA THR A 261 3.06 -1.59 -20.27
C THR A 261 3.11 -0.08 -20.57
N ALA A 262 2.03 0.49 -21.11
CA ALA A 262 1.97 1.92 -21.41
C ALA A 262 2.03 2.79 -20.14
N ILE A 263 1.46 2.32 -19.02
CA ILE A 263 1.56 3.00 -17.71
C ILE A 263 3.00 2.95 -17.18
N GLU A 264 3.66 1.80 -17.27
CA GLU A 264 5.05 1.63 -16.83
C GLU A 264 6.03 2.50 -17.64
N ASP A 265 5.79 2.62 -18.95
CA ASP A 265 6.59 3.45 -19.85
C ASP A 265 6.26 4.95 -19.77
N GLY A 266 5.27 5.34 -18.96
CA GLY A 266 4.82 6.74 -18.85
C GLY A 266 4.10 7.28 -20.10
N ARG A 267 3.62 6.40 -20.98
CA ARG A 267 2.86 6.73 -22.19
C ARG A 267 1.37 6.85 -21.87
N TYR A 268 1.01 7.89 -21.12
CA TYR A 268 -0.34 8.04 -20.55
C TYR A 268 -1.44 8.27 -21.61
N GLU A 269 -1.18 9.00 -22.69
CA GLU A 269 -2.16 9.18 -23.77
C GLU A 269 -2.52 7.85 -24.46
N GLU A 270 -1.52 6.96 -24.61
CA GLU A 270 -1.70 5.63 -25.17
C GLU A 270 -2.48 4.73 -24.21
N ALA A 271 -2.15 4.77 -22.91
CA ALA A 271 -2.89 4.05 -21.88
C ALA A 271 -4.38 4.47 -21.84
N ALA A 272 -4.68 5.77 -21.98
CA ALA A 272 -6.06 6.27 -22.03
C ALA A 272 -6.83 5.74 -23.24
N ARG A 273 -6.21 5.73 -24.44
CA ARG A 273 -6.82 5.16 -25.65
C ARG A 273 -7.07 3.66 -25.51
N LEU A 274 -6.09 2.92 -25.01
CA LEU A 274 -6.19 1.47 -24.81
C LEU A 274 -7.27 1.12 -23.77
N ARG A 275 -7.41 1.93 -22.70
CA ARG A 275 -8.50 1.81 -21.73
C ARG A 275 -9.87 1.98 -22.38
N ASP A 276 -10.03 2.99 -23.23
CA ASP A 276 -11.33 3.25 -23.88
C ASP A 276 -11.68 2.14 -24.89
N GLU A 277 -10.68 1.60 -25.60
CA GLU A 277 -10.84 0.41 -26.44
C GLU A 277 -11.24 -0.83 -25.62
N PHE A 278 -10.59 -1.04 -24.47
CA PHE A 278 -10.91 -2.14 -23.55
C PHE A 278 -12.35 -2.04 -23.02
N LYS A 279 -12.80 -0.84 -22.65
CA LYS A 279 -14.18 -0.58 -22.23
C LYS A 279 -15.19 -0.91 -23.32
N ALA A 280 -14.93 -0.44 -24.54
CA ALA A 280 -15.81 -0.69 -25.68
C ALA A 280 -15.92 -2.20 -25.97
N LEU A 281 -14.80 -2.92 -25.89
CA LEU A 281 -14.77 -4.38 -26.12
C LEU A 281 -15.56 -5.14 -25.04
N ARG A 282 -15.44 -4.75 -23.77
CA ARG A 282 -16.23 -5.34 -22.68
C ARG A 282 -17.72 -5.08 -22.82
N GLN A 283 -18.12 -3.85 -23.14
CA GLN A 283 -19.52 -3.50 -23.35
C GLN A 283 -20.13 -4.29 -24.51
N ALA A 284 -19.38 -4.48 -25.60
CA ALA A 284 -19.82 -5.29 -26.74
C ALA A 284 -20.00 -6.78 -26.38
N GLN A 285 -19.10 -7.34 -25.57
CA GLN A 285 -19.21 -8.73 -25.10
C GLN A 285 -20.42 -8.92 -24.14
N GLN A 286 -20.69 -7.92 -23.31
CA GLN A 286 -21.79 -7.95 -22.34
C GLN A 286 -23.16 -7.84 -23.02
N LEU A 287 -23.27 -6.99 -24.05
CA LEU A 287 -24.46 -6.90 -24.91
C LEU A 287 -24.68 -8.17 -25.75
N SER A 288 -23.60 -8.80 -26.22
CA SER A 288 -23.68 -10.06 -26.97
C SER A 288 -24.10 -11.25 -26.10
N SER A 289 -23.77 -11.26 -24.79
CA SER A 289 -24.27 -12.29 -23.87
C SER A 289 -25.75 -12.10 -23.55
N GLU A 290 -26.22 -10.86 -23.36
CA GLU A 290 -27.64 -10.58 -23.06
C GLU A 290 -28.57 -10.86 -24.24
N MET A 291 -28.09 -10.70 -25.49
CA MET A 291 -28.85 -11.06 -26.69
C MET A 291 -28.86 -12.56 -27.01
N SER A 292 -27.95 -13.35 -26.43
CA SER A 292 -27.91 -14.81 -26.63
C SER A 292 -28.77 -15.59 -25.63
N ASP A 293 -29.23 -14.93 -24.56
CA ASP A 293 -30.10 -15.49 -23.51
C ASP A 293 -31.60 -15.16 -23.72
N LEU A 294 -31.96 -14.54 -24.86
CA LEU A 294 -33.32 -14.25 -25.33
C LEU A 294 -33.70 -15.13 -26.52
#